data_AF-A0A1R1M9S1-F1
#
_entry.id   AF-A0A1R1M9S1-F1
#
_cell.length_a   1.000
_cell.length_b   1.000
_cell.length_c   1.000
_cell.angle_alpha   90.00
_cell.angle_beta   90.00
_cell.angle_gamma   90.00
#
_symmetry.space_group_name_H-M   'P 1'
#
loop_
_entity.id
_entity.type
_entity.pdbx_description
1 polymer ?
#
loop_
_entity_poly.entity_id
_entity_poly.type
_entity_poly.pdbx_seq_one_letter_code
_entity_poly.pdbx_strand_id
1 'polypeptide(L)'
;MIDKNALLAYVARLLELARARDTSQGIRVYEGAIKKIGEASSQDEVENLSEKLKHALAGIEAHGHFTNEEFEIVKDIRAMS
;
A
#
# COMPACT_ATOMS: atom_id res chain seq x y z
N MET A 1 -10.05 -13.41 -2.49
CA MET A 1 -10.88 -12.21 -2.39
C MET A 1 -10.22 -11.28 -1.40
N ILE A 2 -9.66 -10.18 -1.89
CA ILE A 2 -8.94 -9.22 -1.04
C ILE A 2 -9.92 -8.51 -0.11
N ASP A 3 -9.65 -8.56 1.19
CA ASP A 3 -10.37 -7.78 2.20
C ASP A 3 -9.95 -6.31 2.10
N LYS A 4 -10.90 -5.45 1.67
CA LYS A 4 -10.71 -4.00 1.53
C LYS A 4 -10.25 -3.33 2.83
N ASN A 5 -10.80 -3.71 3.97
CA ASN A 5 -10.49 -3.08 5.25
C ASN A 5 -9.09 -3.48 5.73
N ALA A 6 -8.73 -4.75 5.56
CA ALA A 6 -7.38 -5.22 5.87
C ALA A 6 -6.34 -4.54 4.98
N LEU A 7 -6.61 -4.42 3.68
CA LEU A 7 -5.75 -3.70 2.75
C LEU A 7 -5.58 -2.23 3.16
N LEU A 8 -6.68 -1.53 3.48
CA LEU A 8 -6.63 -0.15 3.95
C LEU A 8 -5.83 0.01 5.25
N ALA A 9 -5.96 -0.93 6.20
CA ALA A 9 -5.20 -0.93 7.44
C ALA A 9 -3.68 -1.05 7.18
N TYR A 10 -3.26 -1.97 6.29
CA TYR A 10 -1.86 -2.09 5.92
C TYR A 10 -1.33 -0.83 5.24
N VAL A 11 -2.08 -0.24 4.29
CA VAL A 11 -1.65 0.99 3.62
C VAL A 11 -1.60 2.17 4.59
N ALA A 12 -2.54 2.26 5.54
CA ALA A 12 -2.51 3.27 6.60
C ALA A 12 -1.26 3.13 7.47
N ARG A 13 -0.87 1.90 7.83
CA ARG A 13 0.37 1.66 8.58
C ARG A 13 1.62 2.07 7.80
N LEU A 14 1.68 1.74 6.51
CA LEU A 14 2.78 2.20 5.64
C LEU A 14 2.84 3.74 5.55
N LEU A 15 1.69 4.42 5.51
CA LEU A 15 1.64 5.88 5.53
C LEU A 15 2.20 6.46 6.84
N GLU A 16 1.86 5.89 7.99
CA GLU A 16 2.41 6.31 9.28
C GLU A 16 3.94 6.19 9.31
N LEU A 17 4.48 5.05 8.86
CA LEU A 17 5.92 4.79 8.82
C LEU A 17 6.64 5.72 7.83
N ALA A 18 6.05 5.94 6.65
CA ALA A 18 6.57 6.87 5.66
C ALA A 18 6.62 8.32 6.18
N ARG A 19 5.59 8.75 6.93
CA ARG A 19 5.56 10.07 7.58
C ARG A 19 6.61 10.20 8.67
N ALA A 20 6.79 9.17 9.50
CA ALA A 20 7.80 9.16 10.55
C ALA A 20 9.24 9.27 10.00
N ARG A 21 9.46 8.81 8.76
CA ARG A 21 10.75 8.85 8.05
C ARG A 21 10.86 9.97 7.02
N ASP A 22 9.85 10.83 6.89
CA ASP A 22 9.76 11.92 5.92
C ASP A 22 9.98 11.51 4.45
N THR A 23 9.43 10.35 4.05
CA THR A 23 9.57 9.85 2.68
C THR A 23 8.49 10.43 1.76
N SER A 24 8.79 11.57 1.13
CA SER A 24 7.83 12.30 0.27
C SER A 24 7.19 11.44 -0.84
N GLN A 25 7.92 10.47 -1.41
CA GLN A 25 7.39 9.54 -2.40
C GLN A 25 6.41 8.54 -1.78
N GLY A 26 6.80 7.88 -0.67
CA GLY A 26 5.96 6.89 0.01
C GLY A 26 4.64 7.50 0.48
N ILE A 27 4.72 8.67 1.13
CA ILE A 27 3.54 9.42 1.60
C ILE A 27 2.54 9.64 0.46
N ARG A 28 2.98 10.17 -0.69
CA ARG A 28 2.11 10.43 -1.84
C ARG A 28 1.47 9.16 -2.40
N VAL A 29 2.23 8.07 -2.49
CA VAL A 29 1.73 6.78 -2.99
C VAL A 29 0.66 6.24 -2.05
N TYR A 30 0.91 6.23 -0.75
CA TYR A 30 -0.01 5.65 0.24
C TYR A 30 -1.28 6.48 0.44
N GLU A 31 -1.19 7.81 0.46
CA GLU A 31 -2.37 8.68 0.50
C GLU A 31 -3.26 8.48 -0.74
N GLY A 32 -2.65 8.40 -1.93
CA GLY A 32 -3.36 8.13 -3.16
C GLY A 32 -4.02 6.75 -3.18
N ALA A 33 -3.36 5.72 -2.63
CA ALA A 33 -3.89 4.37 -2.52
C ALA A 33 -5.07 4.30 -1.53
N ILE A 34 -4.94 4.88 -0.33
CA ILE A 34 -6.03 4.93 0.67
C ILE A 34 -7.27 5.58 0.08
N LYS A 35 -7.11 6.73 -0.59
CA LYS A 35 -8.24 7.42 -1.22
C LYS A 35 -8.95 6.53 -2.24
N LYS A 36 -8.21 6.00 -3.21
CA LYS A 36 -8.80 5.20 -4.31
C LYS A 36 -9.42 3.90 -3.81
N ILE A 37 -8.74 3.18 -2.92
CA ILE A 37 -9.24 1.92 -2.35
C ILE A 37 -10.47 2.21 -1.48
N GLY A 38 -10.45 3.28 -0.68
CA GLY A 38 -11.58 3.73 0.14
C GLY A 38 -12.82 4.05 -0.69
N GLU A 39 -12.65 4.67 -1.86
CA GLU A 39 -13.71 5.02 -2.81
C GLU A 39 -14.18 3.82 -3.67
N ALA A 40 -13.45 2.71 -3.71
CA ALA A 40 -13.82 1.53 -4.49
C ALA A 40 -15.17 0.95 -4.04
N SER A 41 -16.06 0.73 -5.01
CA SER A 41 -17.45 0.33 -4.82
C SER A 41 -17.71 -1.15 -5.13
N SER A 42 -16.75 -1.83 -5.76
CA SER A 42 -16.83 -3.23 -6.12
C SER A 42 -15.55 -3.99 -5.76
N GLN A 43 -15.67 -5.31 -5.67
CA GLN A 43 -14.53 -6.19 -5.42
C GLN A 43 -13.49 -6.11 -6.55
N ASP A 44 -13.93 -6.05 -7.80
CA ASP A 44 -13.05 -5.92 -8.97
C ASP A 44 -12.24 -4.61 -8.93
N GLU A 45 -12.83 -3.52 -8.45
CA GLU A 45 -12.11 -2.25 -8.26
C GLU A 45 -11.03 -2.38 -7.18
N VAL A 46 -11.36 -3.03 -6.06
CA VAL A 46 -10.39 -3.28 -4.97
C VAL A 46 -9.22 -4.12 -5.47
N GLU A 47 -9.48 -5.19 -6.22
CA GLU A 47 -8.45 -6.07 -6.78
C GLU A 47 -7.56 -5.33 -7.78
N ASN A 48 -8.16 -4.57 -8.71
CA ASN A 48 -7.41 -3.75 -9.66
C ASN A 48 -6.53 -2.68 -8.98
N LEU A 49 -7.03 -2.06 -7.91
CA LEU A 49 -6.27 -1.08 -7.15
C LEU A 49 -5.17 -1.71 -6.30
N SER A 50 -5.41 -2.91 -5.76
CA SER A 50 -4.40 -3.71 -5.06
C SER A 50 -3.23 -4.06 -5.98
N GLU A 51 -3.50 -4.51 -7.21
CA GLU A 51 -2.44 -4.80 -8.17
C GLU A 51 -1.61 -3.56 -8.55
N LYS A 52 -2.27 -2.41 -8.73
CA LYS A 52 -1.57 -1.12 -8.93
C LYS A 52 -0.70 -0.73 -7.74
N LEU A 53 -1.19 -0.95 -6.53
CA LEU A 53 -0.42 -0.73 -5.31
C LEU A 53 0.80 -1.66 -5.24
N LYS A 54 0.63 -2.97 -5.49
CA LYS A 54 1.73 -3.95 -5.51
C LYS A 54 2.83 -3.54 -6.50
N HIS A 55 2.44 -3.03 -7.68
CA HIS A 55 3.37 -2.51 -8.67
C HIS A 55 4.13 -1.26 -8.17
N ALA A 56 3.42 -0.30 -7.55
CA ALA A 56 4.03 0.89 -6.97
C ALA A 56 5.02 0.53 -5.84
N LEU A 57 4.68 -0.46 -5.01
CA LEU A 57 5.55 -0.96 -3.93
C LEU A 57 6.84 -1.57 -4.48
N ALA A 58 6.78 -2.31 -5.59
CA ALA A 58 7.99 -2.81 -6.26
C ALA A 58 8.90 -1.67 -6.75
N GLY A 59 8.31 -0.57 -7.23
CA GLY A 59 9.06 0.64 -7.58
C GLY A 59 9.77 1.26 -6.38
N ILE A 60 9.08 1.41 -5.24
CA ILE A 60 9.67 1.98 -4.01
C ILE A 60 10.81 1.08 -3.49
N GLU A 61 10.64 -0.24 -3.55
CA GLU A 61 11.66 -1.22 -3.16
C GLU A 61 12.92 -1.11 -4.03
N ALA A 62 12.76 -1.03 -5.36
CA ALA A 62 13.87 -0.91 -6.30
C ALA A 62 14.71 0.37 -6.11
N HIS A 63 14.10 1.42 -5.56
CA HIS A 63 14.78 2.67 -5.22
C HIS A 63 15.27 2.73 -3.75
N GLY A 64 15.16 1.62 -3.00
CA GLY A 64 15.88 1.39 -1.74
C GLY A 64 15.19 1.86 -0.46
N HIS A 65 13.86 1.80 -0.34
CA HIS A 65 13.14 2.59 0.68
C HIS A 65 12.14 1.88 1.61
N PHE A 66 12.34 0.59 1.94
CA PHE A 66 11.64 -0.02 3.08
C PHE A 66 12.58 -0.27 4.26
N THR A 67 12.13 0.12 5.45
CA THR A 67 12.59 -0.48 6.70
C THR A 67 12.13 -1.94 6.78
N ASN A 68 12.67 -2.69 7.74
CA ASN A 68 12.22 -4.05 8.01
C ASN A 68 10.72 -4.12 8.31
N GLU A 69 10.18 -3.14 9.06
CA GLU A 69 8.75 -3.10 9.39
C GLU A 69 7.88 -2.84 8.15
N GLU A 70 8.26 -1.85 7.32
CA GLU A 70 7.56 -1.58 6.07
C GLU A 70 7.63 -2.79 5.13
N PHE A 71 8.76 -3.48 5.10
CA PHE A 71 8.95 -4.65 4.24
C PHE A 71 8.05 -5.82 4.62
N GLU A 72 7.85 -6.10 5.92
CA GLU A 72 6.93 -7.14 6.36
C GLU A 72 5.48 -6.81 5.99
N ILE A 73 5.05 -5.55 6.14
CA ILE A 73 3.72 -5.11 5.70
C ILE A 73 3.56 -5.25 4.18
N VAL A 74 4.61 -4.93 3.41
CA VAL A 74 4.60 -5.10 1.94
C VAL A 74 4.47 -6.57 1.55
N LYS A 75 5.08 -7.49 2.29
CA LYS A 75 4.90 -8.93 2.08
C LYS A 75 3.46 -9.36 2.36
N ASP A 76 2.84 -8.87 3.43
CA ASP A 76 1.45 -9.16 3.74
C ASP A 76 0.50 -8.68 2.63
N ILE A 77 0.71 -7.46 2.12
CA ILE A 77 -0.05 -6.92 0.98
C ILE A 77 0.15 -7.79 -0.27
N ARG A 78 1.37 -8.24 -0.56
CA ARG A 78 1.68 -9.09 -1.74
C ARG A 78 1.03 -10.48 -1.63
N ALA A 79 0.88 -11.00 -0.42
CA ALA A 79 0.24 -12.29 -0.16
C ALA A 79 -1.29 -12.25 -0.24
N MET A 80 -1.91 -11.06 -0.27
CA MET A 80 -3.37 -10.93 -0.43
C MET A 80 -3.81 -11.40 -1.83
N SER A 81 -4.83 -12.27 -1.84
CA SER A 81 -5.50 -12.84 -3.02
C SER A 81 -7.01 -12.83 -2.84
#